data_AF-A0A2K6MY51-F1
#
_entry.id   AF-A0A2K6MY51-F1
#
_cell.length_a   1.000
_cell.length_b   1.000
_cell.length_c   1.000
_cell.angle_alpha   90.00
_cell.angle_beta   90.00
_cell.angle_gamma   90.00
#
_symmetry.space_group_name_H-M   'P 1'
#
loop_
_entity.id
_entity.type
_entity.pdbx_description
1 polymer ?
#
loop_
_entity_poly.entity_id
_entity_poly.type
_entity_poly.pdbx_seq_one_letter_code
_entity_poly.pdbx_strand_id
1 'polypeptide(L)'
;MLFEEDSVHLKPQWNEDAKSQEDTEAIFKKVLLAATGANSVTLKDKYLDWAYQHGGYKKARAVYKSLRDSHPFSVDFFRKMIQFEKEQESCKMVNIREYYERALREFGSVDSHLWMDYIKEPLNHPLAMKMLQGESAEASVAKYAMQTGCL
;
A
#
# COMPACT_ATOMS: atom_id res chain seq x y z
N MET A 1 0.68 62.04 -8.36
CA MET A 1 0.24 61.67 -9.71
C MET A 1 0.19 60.16 -9.73
N LEU A 2 -0.96 59.63 -10.13
CA LEU A 2 -1.49 58.27 -10.01
C LEU A 2 -0.53 57.19 -10.49
N PHE A 3 -0.38 56.10 -9.73
CA PHE A 3 -0.35 54.73 -10.27
C PHE A 3 -0.96 53.80 -9.22
N GLU A 4 -2.25 53.55 -9.44
CA GLU A 4 -3.04 52.48 -8.85
C GLU A 4 -3.00 51.31 -9.84
N GLU A 5 -3.26 50.10 -9.33
CA GLU A 5 -3.39 48.82 -10.06
C GLU A 5 -2.11 47.99 -10.30
N ASP A 6 -1.71 47.25 -9.26
CA ASP A 6 -1.22 45.87 -9.45
C ASP A 6 -2.23 44.91 -8.82
N SER A 7 -3.40 44.80 -9.46
CA SER A 7 -4.30 43.67 -9.26
C SER A 7 -3.65 42.43 -9.88
N VAL A 8 -2.81 41.76 -9.11
CA VAL A 8 -2.31 40.42 -9.46
C VAL A 8 -3.52 39.50 -9.57
N HIS A 9 -3.90 39.19 -10.81
CA HIS A 9 -4.78 38.08 -11.18
C HIS A 9 -4.18 36.76 -10.67
N LEU A 10 -4.35 36.47 -9.38
CA LEU A 10 -4.30 35.13 -8.84
C LEU A 10 -5.56 34.41 -9.34
N LYS A 11 -5.46 33.83 -10.54
CA LYS A 11 -6.48 32.92 -11.06
C LYS A 11 -6.68 31.77 -10.05
N PRO A 12 -7.93 31.34 -9.81
CA PRO A 12 -8.25 30.28 -8.87
C PRO A 12 -7.96 28.90 -9.49
N GLN A 13 -6.70 28.62 -9.82
CA GLN A 13 -6.31 27.34 -10.42
C GLN A 13 -6.54 26.15 -9.46
N TRP A 14 -6.68 26.42 -8.16
CA TRP A 14 -6.81 25.40 -7.13
C TRP A 14 -8.23 24.84 -6.99
N ASN A 15 -9.25 25.52 -7.52
CA ASN A 15 -10.65 25.12 -7.29
C ASN A 15 -11.20 24.17 -8.35
N GLU A 16 -10.80 24.31 -9.61
CA GLU A 16 -11.36 23.48 -10.69
C GLU A 16 -10.79 22.06 -10.66
N ASP A 17 -9.48 21.92 -10.44
CA ASP A 17 -8.82 20.61 -10.36
C ASP A 17 -9.24 19.83 -9.11
N ALA A 18 -9.38 20.51 -7.96
CA ALA A 18 -9.84 19.87 -6.72
C ALA A 18 -11.29 19.38 -6.85
N LYS A 19 -12.18 20.22 -7.40
CA LYS A 19 -13.57 19.86 -7.64
C LYS A 19 -13.69 18.68 -8.61
N SER A 20 -12.93 18.69 -9.70
CA SER A 20 -12.87 17.59 -10.66
C SER A 20 -12.39 16.27 -10.03
N GLN A 21 -11.44 16.32 -9.10
CA GLN A 21 -10.99 15.13 -8.37
C GLN A 21 -12.03 14.60 -7.39
N GLU A 22 -12.73 15.47 -6.66
CA GLU A 22 -13.83 15.07 -5.76
C GLU A 22 -14.97 14.42 -6.55
N ASP A 23 -15.36 15.00 -7.68
CA ASP A 23 -16.37 14.46 -8.59
C ASP A 23 -15.94 13.08 -9.12
N THR A 24 -14.67 12.95 -9.54
CA THR A 24 -14.11 11.67 -10.00
C THR A 24 -14.13 10.61 -8.90
N GLU A 25 -13.77 10.97 -7.68
CA GLU A 25 -13.81 10.06 -6.53
C GLU A 25 -15.24 9.61 -6.20
N ALA A 26 -16.20 10.53 -6.26
CA ALA A 26 -17.61 10.23 -6.06
C ALA A 26 -18.12 9.24 -7.12
N ILE A 27 -17.68 9.37 -8.37
CA ILE A 27 -18.00 8.41 -9.44
C ILE A 27 -17.41 7.03 -9.12
N PHE A 28 -16.14 6.94 -8.73
CA PHE A 28 -15.54 5.66 -8.34
C PHE A 28 -16.34 4.97 -7.22
N LYS A 29 -16.65 5.72 -6.14
CA LYS A 29 -17.44 5.20 -5.02
C LYS A 29 -18.82 4.72 -5.47
N LYS A 30 -19.51 5.50 -6.30
CA LYS A 30 -20.84 5.16 -6.81
C LYS A 30 -20.83 3.90 -7.68
N VAL A 31 -19.88 3.82 -8.62
CA VAL A 31 -19.81 2.66 -9.54
C VAL A 31 -19.38 1.41 -8.79
N LEU A 32 -18.49 1.52 -7.78
CA LEU A 32 -18.10 0.38 -6.94
C LEU A 32 -19.27 -0.21 -6.13
N LEU A 33 -20.22 0.62 -5.69
CA LEU A 33 -21.44 0.14 -5.03
C LEU A 33 -22.35 -0.66 -5.96
N ALA A 34 -22.33 -0.37 -7.26
CA ALA A 34 -23.15 -1.05 -8.26
C ALA A 34 -22.43 -2.24 -8.94
N ALA A 35 -21.10 -2.27 -8.91
CA ALA A 35 -20.30 -3.29 -9.58
C ALA A 35 -20.25 -4.60 -8.79
N THR A 36 -20.40 -5.73 -9.49
CA THR A 36 -20.32 -7.08 -8.91
C THR A 36 -19.26 -7.93 -9.63
N GLY A 37 -18.74 -8.95 -8.94
CA GLY A 37 -17.80 -9.93 -9.51
C GLY A 37 -16.54 -9.30 -10.11
N ALA A 38 -16.15 -9.74 -11.31
CA ALA A 38 -14.91 -9.33 -11.99
C ALA A 38 -14.86 -7.81 -12.30
N ASN A 39 -16.00 -7.18 -12.58
CA ASN A 39 -16.05 -5.74 -12.84
C ASN A 39 -15.66 -4.93 -11.60
N SER A 40 -16.03 -5.41 -10.41
CA SER A 40 -15.65 -4.80 -9.13
C SER A 40 -14.14 -4.87 -8.90
N VAL A 41 -13.50 -6.00 -9.24
CA VAL A 41 -12.05 -6.21 -9.09
C VAL A 41 -11.27 -5.17 -9.90
N THR A 42 -11.51 -5.10 -11.21
CA THR A 42 -10.82 -4.17 -12.11
C THR A 42 -11.03 -2.71 -11.70
N LEU A 43 -12.22 -2.38 -11.17
CA LEU A 43 -12.52 -1.03 -10.75
C LEU A 43 -11.77 -0.63 -9.47
N LYS A 44 -11.57 -1.55 -8.52
CA LYS A 44 -10.75 -1.31 -7.32
C LYS A 44 -9.29 -1.04 -7.69
N ASP A 45 -8.75 -1.80 -8.64
CA ASP A 45 -7.38 -1.60 -9.13
C ASP A 45 -7.21 -0.21 -9.75
N LYS A 46 -8.15 0.21 -10.60
CA LYS A 46 -8.13 1.55 -11.20
C LYS A 46 -8.33 2.66 -10.17
N TYR A 47 -9.19 2.44 -9.20
CA TYR A 47 -9.42 3.44 -8.14
C TYR A 47 -8.16 3.63 -7.30
N LEU A 48 -7.44 2.54 -7.01
CA LEU A 48 -6.19 2.60 -6.29
C LEU A 48 -5.09 3.34 -7.06
N ASP A 49 -4.94 3.06 -8.37
CA ASP A 49 -3.99 3.76 -9.24
C ASP A 49 -4.30 5.26 -9.31
N TRP A 50 -5.57 5.60 -9.54
CA TRP A 50 -6.01 6.99 -9.58
C TRP A 50 -5.75 7.72 -8.25
N ALA A 51 -6.06 7.06 -7.13
CA ALA A 51 -5.83 7.61 -5.79
C ALA A 51 -4.34 7.90 -5.55
N TYR A 52 -3.46 7.00 -6.00
CA TYR A 52 -2.02 7.20 -5.93
C TYR A 52 -1.55 8.35 -6.81
N GLN A 53 -2.02 8.43 -8.06
CA GLN A 53 -1.63 9.48 -9.01
C GLN A 53 -2.03 10.89 -8.56
N HIS A 54 -3.19 11.04 -7.92
CA HIS A 54 -3.75 12.35 -7.58
C HIS A 54 -3.61 12.76 -6.11
N GLY A 55 -3.30 11.81 -5.21
CA GLY A 55 -3.13 12.11 -3.78
C GLY A 55 -1.99 11.34 -3.11
N GLY A 56 -1.13 10.72 -3.91
CA GLY A 56 0.01 9.94 -3.45
C GLY A 56 -0.37 8.77 -2.55
N TYR A 57 0.63 8.28 -1.84
CA TYR A 57 0.47 7.12 -0.97
C TYR A 57 -0.59 7.31 0.13
N LYS A 58 -0.71 8.52 0.69
CA LYS A 58 -1.71 8.80 1.75
C LYS A 58 -3.13 8.53 1.26
N LYS A 59 -3.45 8.99 0.04
CA LYS A 59 -4.78 8.78 -0.56
C LYS A 59 -4.98 7.33 -0.97
N ALA A 60 -3.99 6.69 -1.61
CA ALA A 60 -4.04 5.27 -1.94
C ALA A 60 -4.30 4.40 -0.69
N ARG A 61 -3.63 4.69 0.43
CA ARG A 61 -3.82 3.97 1.70
C ARG A 61 -5.21 4.20 2.29
N ALA A 62 -5.78 5.40 2.16
CA ALA A 62 -7.14 5.67 2.60
C ALA A 62 -8.16 4.84 1.79
N VAL A 63 -7.97 4.77 0.47
CA VAL A 63 -8.79 3.93 -0.43
C VAL A 63 -8.64 2.45 -0.11
N TYR A 64 -7.41 1.96 0.08
CA TYR A 64 -7.17 0.59 0.50
C TYR A 64 -7.93 0.23 1.78
N LYS A 65 -7.90 1.11 2.78
CA LYS A 65 -8.62 0.91 4.05
C LYS A 65 -10.14 0.91 3.88
N SER A 66 -10.69 1.78 3.04
CA SER A 66 -12.14 1.82 2.80
C SER A 66 -12.64 0.61 2.03
N LEU A 67 -11.79 0.02 1.19
CA LEU A 67 -12.12 -1.16 0.41
C LEU A 67 -11.89 -2.48 1.14
N ARG A 68 -11.17 -2.50 2.27
CA ARG A 68 -10.66 -3.72 2.94
C ARG A 68 -11.64 -4.90 3.03
N ASP A 69 -12.91 -4.63 3.29
CA ASP A 69 -13.92 -5.68 3.51
C ASP A 69 -14.79 -5.93 2.25
N SER A 70 -14.58 -5.15 1.19
CA SER A 70 -15.25 -5.26 -0.12
C SER A 70 -14.53 -6.29 -0.98
N HIS A 71 -14.89 -7.56 -0.87
CA HIS A 71 -14.37 -8.63 -1.72
C HIS A 71 -15.18 -8.73 -3.03
N PRO A 72 -14.64 -9.31 -4.12
CA PRO A 72 -13.29 -9.88 -4.28
C PRO A 72 -12.22 -8.85 -4.67
N PHE A 73 -10.94 -9.22 -4.52
CA PHE A 73 -9.77 -8.45 -4.93
C PHE A 73 -8.95 -9.17 -6.02
N SER A 74 -8.00 -8.46 -6.63
CA SER A 74 -6.93 -9.05 -7.43
C SER A 74 -5.66 -9.18 -6.58
N VAL A 75 -4.74 -10.07 -6.96
CA VAL A 75 -3.39 -10.11 -6.38
C VAL A 75 -2.66 -8.78 -6.64
N ASP A 76 -2.88 -8.19 -7.81
CA ASP A 76 -2.23 -6.94 -8.21
C ASP A 76 -2.65 -5.74 -7.35
N PHE A 77 -3.87 -5.74 -6.82
CA PHE A 77 -4.33 -4.76 -5.82
C PHE A 77 -3.37 -4.69 -4.62
N PHE A 78 -2.96 -5.85 -4.10
CA PHE A 78 -2.03 -5.95 -2.98
C PHE A 78 -0.59 -5.66 -3.41
N ARG A 79 -0.15 -6.15 -4.57
CA ARG A 79 1.19 -5.86 -5.11
C ARG A 79 1.41 -4.35 -5.29
N LYS A 80 0.40 -3.62 -5.77
CA LYS A 80 0.44 -2.16 -5.88
C LYS A 80 0.62 -1.48 -4.53
N MET A 81 -0.13 -1.88 -3.50
CA MET A 81 0.04 -1.32 -2.16
C MET A 81 1.43 -1.57 -1.57
N ILE A 82 1.98 -2.76 -1.79
CA ILE A 82 3.36 -3.09 -1.40
C ILE A 82 4.35 -2.18 -2.13
N GLN A 83 4.18 -2.02 -3.44
CA GLN A 83 5.03 -1.16 -4.25
C GLN A 83 4.96 0.31 -3.82
N PHE A 84 3.75 0.84 -3.60
CA PHE A 84 3.58 2.22 -3.15
C PHE A 84 4.21 2.47 -1.78
N GLU A 85 4.13 1.52 -0.85
CA GLU A 85 4.80 1.63 0.45
C GLU A 85 6.32 1.60 0.31
N LYS A 86 6.86 0.74 -0.56
CA LYS A 86 8.31 0.65 -0.84
C LYS A 86 8.88 1.93 -1.43
N GLU A 87 8.09 2.66 -2.21
CA GLU A 87 8.47 3.94 -2.82
C GLU A 87 8.51 5.10 -1.82
N GLN A 88 8.01 4.92 -0.59
CA GLN A 88 8.03 5.98 0.41
C GLN A 88 9.42 6.11 1.06
N GLU A 89 9.89 7.35 1.25
CA GLU A 89 11.11 7.64 2.01
C GLU A 89 11.09 7.03 3.42
N SER A 90 9.90 6.96 4.03
CA SER A 90 9.64 6.35 5.34
C SER A 90 8.95 5.00 5.24
N CYS A 91 9.39 4.15 4.30
CA CYS A 91 8.91 2.79 4.10
C CYS A 91 8.79 2.01 5.42
N LYS A 92 7.57 1.54 5.73
CA LYS A 92 7.25 0.82 6.96
C LYS A 92 7.06 -0.66 6.66
N MET A 93 8.03 -1.47 7.10
CA MET A 93 7.97 -2.93 6.99
C MET A 93 6.70 -3.54 7.59
N VAL A 94 6.12 -2.94 8.63
CA VAL A 94 4.85 -3.41 9.22
C VAL A 94 3.69 -3.32 8.24
N ASN A 95 3.62 -2.26 7.42
CA ASN A 95 2.58 -2.12 6.40
C ASN A 95 2.82 -3.12 5.25
N ILE A 96 4.06 -3.25 4.79
CA ILE A 96 4.44 -4.25 3.77
C ILE A 96 4.01 -5.65 4.21
N ARG A 97 4.34 -6.03 5.45
CA ARG A 97 3.94 -7.31 6.03
C ARG A 97 2.43 -7.49 6.04
N GLU A 98 1.67 -6.49 6.50
CA GLU A 98 0.21 -6.53 6.50
C GLU A 98 -0.35 -6.79 5.10
N TYR A 99 0.17 -6.13 4.08
CA TYR A 99 -0.29 -6.29 2.70
C TYR A 99 0.01 -7.68 2.14
N TYR A 100 1.23 -8.20 2.37
CA TYR A 100 1.56 -9.58 1.98
C TYR A 100 0.72 -10.61 2.72
N GLU A 101 0.55 -10.48 4.04
CA GLU A 101 -0.23 -11.42 4.84
C GLU A 101 -1.69 -11.49 4.40
N ARG A 102 -2.30 -10.35 4.02
CA ARG A 102 -3.65 -10.36 3.44
C ARG A 102 -3.69 -11.00 2.07
N ALA A 103 -2.76 -10.65 1.18
CA ALA A 103 -2.67 -11.28 -0.14
C ALA A 103 -2.52 -12.80 -0.03
N LEU A 104 -1.69 -13.28 0.90
CA LEU A 104 -1.45 -14.70 1.15
C LEU A 104 -2.67 -15.43 1.70
N ARG A 105 -3.50 -14.76 2.53
CA ARG A 105 -4.77 -15.36 3.01
C ARG A 105 -5.74 -15.63 1.87
N GLU A 106 -5.77 -14.76 0.86
CA GLU A 106 -6.69 -14.90 -0.27
C GLU A 106 -6.12 -15.74 -1.42
N PHE A 107 -4.83 -15.61 -1.72
CA PHE A 107 -4.22 -16.15 -2.94
C PHE A 107 -3.04 -17.09 -2.68
N GLY A 108 -2.61 -17.26 -1.43
CA GLY A 108 -1.42 -18.05 -1.10
C GLY A 108 -1.54 -19.55 -1.41
N SER A 109 -2.75 -20.06 -1.64
CA SER A 109 -2.97 -21.44 -2.12
C SER A 109 -2.91 -21.58 -3.64
N VAL A 110 -3.02 -20.47 -4.39
CA VAL A 110 -3.10 -20.45 -5.86
C VAL A 110 -1.84 -19.88 -6.49
N ASP A 111 -1.24 -18.86 -5.86
CA ASP A 111 -0.02 -18.19 -6.33
C ASP A 111 1.13 -18.44 -5.35
N SER A 112 1.95 -19.46 -5.63
CA SER A 112 3.12 -19.80 -4.82
C SER A 112 4.25 -18.76 -4.93
N HIS A 113 4.29 -17.96 -6.00
CA HIS A 113 5.27 -16.88 -6.13
C HIS A 113 5.08 -15.82 -5.05
N LEU A 114 3.84 -15.59 -4.61
CA LEU A 114 3.53 -14.65 -3.54
C LEU A 114 4.23 -15.00 -2.22
N TRP A 115 4.37 -16.29 -1.90
CA TRP A 115 5.16 -16.76 -0.74
C TRP A 115 6.64 -16.47 -0.92
N MET A 116 7.17 -16.71 -2.13
CA MET A 116 8.58 -16.48 -2.42
C MET A 116 8.94 -15.00 -2.33
N ASP A 117 8.06 -14.12 -2.82
CA ASP A 117 8.23 -12.67 -2.71
C ASP A 117 8.22 -12.24 -1.24
N TYR A 118 7.28 -12.76 -0.44
CA TYR A 118 7.21 -12.44 0.99
C TYR A 118 8.44 -12.92 1.79
N ILE A 119 8.95 -14.13 1.52
CA ILE A 119 10.13 -14.68 2.22
C ILE A 119 11.40 -13.90 1.86
N LYS A 120 11.50 -13.43 0.60
CA LYS A 120 12.66 -12.64 0.13
C LYS A 120 12.58 -11.18 0.58
N GLU A 121 11.41 -10.69 0.97
CA GLU A 121 11.19 -9.30 1.36
C GLU A 121 12.20 -8.80 2.41
N PRO A 122 12.51 -9.53 3.50
CA PRO A 122 13.48 -9.09 4.49
C PRO A 122 14.93 -9.05 3.99
N LEU A 123 15.27 -9.85 2.97
CA LEU A 123 16.62 -9.93 2.41
C LEU A 123 16.96 -8.72 1.54
N ASN A 124 15.94 -8.06 0.99
CA ASN A 124 16.09 -6.91 0.11
C ASN A 124 16.08 -5.56 0.85
N HIS A 125 15.90 -5.55 2.19
CA HIS A 125 15.75 -4.32 2.96
C HIS A 125 16.68 -4.28 4.20
N PRO A 126 17.59 -3.29 4.32
CA PRO A 126 18.56 -3.21 5.43
C PRO A 126 17.91 -3.18 6.83
N LEU A 127 16.74 -2.55 6.96
CA LEU A 127 16.01 -2.51 8.25
C LEU A 127 15.40 -3.86 8.62
N ALA A 128 15.10 -4.72 7.65
CA ALA A 128 14.56 -6.05 7.92
C ALA A 128 15.66 -7.05 8.32
N MET A 129 16.87 -6.92 7.77
CA MET A 129 18.05 -7.61 8.31
C MET A 129 18.32 -7.25 9.78
N LYS A 130 18.17 -5.99 10.18
CA LYS A 130 18.29 -5.58 11.60
C LYS A 130 17.23 -6.22 12.49
N MET A 131 16.04 -6.56 11.98
CA MET A 131 15.01 -7.30 12.73
C MET A 131 15.30 -8.80 12.83
N LEU A 132 16.05 -9.37 11.88
CA LEU A 132 16.53 -10.76 11.93
C LEU A 132 17.77 -10.92 12.83
N GLN A 133 18.56 -9.85 12.98
CA GLN A 133 19.60 -9.72 14.02
C GLN A 133 18.95 -9.49 15.39
N GLY A 134 18.08 -10.40 15.82
CA GLY A 134 17.63 -10.44 17.19
C GLY A 134 18.70 -11.11 18.04
N GLU A 135 19.27 -10.41 19.02
CA GLU A 135 20.05 -10.99 20.13
C GLU A 135 19.37 -12.22 20.76
N SER A 136 18.04 -12.32 20.63
CA SER A 136 17.22 -13.44 21.06
C SER A 136 17.41 -14.74 20.27
N ALA A 137 17.75 -14.70 18.98
CA ALA A 137 17.97 -15.91 18.17
C ALA A 137 19.28 -16.60 18.59
N GLU A 138 20.36 -15.82 18.74
CA GLU A 138 21.65 -16.32 19.22
C GLU A 138 21.57 -16.80 20.66
N ALA A 139 20.86 -16.07 21.54
CA ALA A 139 20.61 -16.53 22.91
C ALA A 139 19.78 -17.81 22.97
N SER A 140 18.83 -18.00 22.05
CA SER A 140 18.01 -19.22 21.98
C SER A 140 18.80 -20.41 21.43
N VAL A 141 19.66 -20.19 20.43
CA VAL A 141 20.58 -21.21 19.90
C VAL A 141 21.63 -21.59 20.95
N ALA A 142 22.20 -20.61 21.66
CA ALA A 142 23.15 -20.86 22.74
C ALA A 142 22.50 -21.62 23.91
N LYS A 143 21.28 -21.23 24.31
CA LYS A 143 20.52 -21.91 25.36
C LYS A 143 20.18 -23.36 24.97
N TYR A 144 19.78 -23.58 23.72
CA TYR A 144 19.51 -24.92 23.20
C TYR A 144 20.79 -25.77 23.14
N ALA A 145 21.90 -25.21 22.63
CA ALA A 145 23.19 -25.90 22.56
C ALA A 145 23.73 -26.30 23.96
N MET A 146 23.55 -25.44 24.97
CA MET A 146 23.86 -25.77 26.36
C MET A 146 22.94 -26.88 26.93
N GLN A 147 21.66 -26.90 26.55
CA GLN A 147 20.71 -27.92 26.99
C GLN A 147 20.93 -29.27 26.33
N THR A 148 21.42 -29.31 25.09
CA THR A 148 21.70 -30.56 24.35
C THR A 148 23.16 -31.02 24.45
N GLY A 149 24.00 -30.31 25.21
CA GLY A 149 25.42 -30.67 25.40
C GLY A 149 26.26 -30.55 24.12
N CYS A 150 25.91 -29.62 23.22
CA CYS A 150 26.62 -29.38 21.96
C CYS A 150 27.70 -28.29 22.06
N LEU A 151 28.15 -27.94 23.26
CA LEU A 151 29.31 -27.08 23.53
C LEU A 151 30.31 -27.81 24.43
#